data_AF-A0AAD7CKX8-F1
#
_entry.id   AF-A0AAD7CKX8-F1
#
_cell.length_a   1.000
_cell.length_b   1.000
_cell.length_c   1.000
_cell.angle_alpha   90.00
_cell.angle_beta   90.00
_cell.angle_gamma   90.00
#
_symmetry.space_group_name_H-M   'P 1'
#
loop_
_entity.id
_entity.type
_entity.pdbx_description
1 polymer ?
#
loop_
_entity_poly.entity_id
_entity_poly.type
_entity_poly.pdbx_seq_one_letter_code
_entity_poly.pdbx_strand_id
1 'polypeptide(L)' 'SQFSGELVDAVIDWAHESPSTLAACSLVCRQWLPRSRYHGFSSIKLVRSRNLDTVKSFLHILESPLVTIVPSVREVHL' A
#
# COMPACT_ATOMS: atom_id res chain seq x y z
N SER A 1 8.18 -24.18 8.25
CA SER A 1 9.47 -23.46 8.19
C SER A 1 9.17 -21.98 8.09
N GLN A 2 9.36 -21.20 9.16
CA GLN A 2 9.16 -19.76 9.15
C GLN A 2 10.45 -19.13 8.61
N PHE A 3 10.43 -18.64 7.36
CA PHE A 3 11.46 -17.69 6.91
C PHE A 3 11.43 -16.51 7.88
N SER A 4 12.58 -16.07 8.39
CA SER A 4 12.65 -14.94 9.33
C SER A 4 11.98 -13.73 8.69
N GLY A 5 11.08 -13.07 9.43
CA GLY A 5 10.34 -11.90 8.93
C GLY A 5 11.29 -10.83 8.37
N GLU A 6 12.46 -10.66 8.98
CA GLU A 6 13.50 -9.74 8.53
C GLU A 6 13.99 -9.99 7.09
N LEU A 7 14.11 -11.25 6.67
CA LEU A 7 14.51 -11.57 5.29
C LEU A 7 13.40 -11.24 4.29
N VAL A 8 12.14 -11.52 4.66
CA VAL A 8 10.98 -11.15 3.84
C VAL A 8 10.91 -9.63 3.71
N ASP A 9 11.10 -8.92 4.80
CA ASP A 9 11.09 -7.46 4.82
C ASP A 9 12.23 -6.91 3.96
N ALA A 10 13.44 -7.44 4.09
CA ALA A 10 14.59 -7.03 3.28
C ALA A 10 14.34 -7.22 1.78
N VAL A 11 13.76 -8.36 1.37
CA VAL A 11 13.41 -8.63 -0.03
C VAL A 11 12.39 -7.61 -0.56
N ILE A 12 11.37 -7.30 0.23
CA ILE A 12 10.34 -6.34 -0.18
C ILE A 12 10.90 -4.91 -0.18
N ASP A 13 11.82 -4.59 0.72
CA ASP A 13 12.51 -3.30 0.77
C ASP A 13 13.30 -3.03 -0.51
N TRP A 14 13.90 -4.06 -1.12
CA TRP A 14 14.53 -3.91 -2.44
C TRP A 14 13.54 -3.52 -3.56
N ALA A 15 12.25 -3.83 -3.41
CA ALA A 15 11.22 -3.56 -4.40
C ALA A 15 10.49 -2.21 -4.20
N HIS A 16 10.88 -1.41 -3.20
CA HIS A 16 10.13 -0.22 -2.78
C HIS A 16 9.86 0.81 -3.90
N GLU A 17 10.72 0.90 -4.92
CA GLU A 17 10.56 1.83 -6.05
C GLU A 17 9.64 1.31 -7.16
N SER A 18 9.19 0.05 -7.09
CA SER A 18 8.40 -0.59 -8.14
C SER A 18 7.00 -0.96 -7.65
N PRO A 19 5.98 -0.11 -7.90
CA PRO A 19 4.60 -0.39 -7.49
C PRO A 19 4.06 -1.72 -8.04
N SER A 20 4.42 -2.09 -9.28
CA SER A 20 4.02 -3.36 -9.88
C SER A 20 4.63 -4.56 -9.15
N THR A 21 5.89 -4.46 -8.73
CA THR A 21 6.56 -5.51 -7.95
C THR A 21 5.96 -5.63 -6.55
N LEU A 22 5.71 -4.50 -5.87
CA LEU A 22 5.05 -4.49 -4.57
C LEU A 22 3.64 -5.09 -4.63
N ALA A 23 2.90 -4.82 -5.70
CA ALA A 23 1.60 -5.44 -5.94
C ALA A 23 1.73 -6.97 -6.08
N ALA A 24 2.70 -7.45 -6.85
CA ALA A 24 2.97 -8.89 -6.96
C ALA A 24 3.37 -9.52 -5.61
N CYS A 25 4.25 -8.87 -4.85
CA CYS A 25 4.66 -9.29 -3.50
C CYS A 25 3.45 -9.41 -2.55
N SER A 26 2.48 -8.50 -2.65
CA SER A 26 1.28 -8.51 -1.80
C SER A 26 0.38 -9.74 -2.02
N LEU A 27 0.53 -10.44 -3.14
CA LEU A 27 -0.25 -11.62 -3.52
C LEU A 27 0.42 -12.95 -3.17
N VAL A 28 1.71 -12.94 -2.77
CA VAL A 28 2.47 -14.17 -2.49
C VAL A 28 1.91 -14.91 -1.28
N CYS A 29 1.83 -14.23 -0.12
CA CYS A 29 1.23 -14.78 1.10
C CYS A 29 0.90 -13.67 2.10
N ARG A 30 0.18 -14.03 3.18
CA ARG A 30 -0.22 -13.08 4.24
C ARG A 30 0.97 -12.42 4.94
N GLN A 31 2.12 -13.09 5.03
CA GLN A 31 3.32 -12.53 5.67
C GLN A 31 3.96 -11.39 4.86
N TRP A 32 3.82 -11.39 3.53
CA TRP A 32 4.39 -10.37 2.66
C TRP A 32 3.51 -9.12 2.56
N LEU A 33 2.22 -9.26 2.89
CA LEU A 33 1.23 -8.22 2.75
C LEU A 33 1.54 -6.93 3.55
N PRO A 34 1.94 -6.98 4.85
CA PRO A 34 2.17 -5.78 5.64
C PRO A 34 3.28 -4.90 5.07
N ARG A 35 4.42 -5.50 4.72
CA ARG A 35 5.58 -4.76 4.19
C ARG A 35 5.35 -4.28 2.76
N SER A 36 4.69 -5.09 1.92
CA SER A 36 4.34 -4.68 0.56
C SER A 36 3.41 -3.47 0.57
N ARG A 37 2.41 -3.46 1.47
CA ARG A 37 1.50 -2.32 1.66
C ARG A 37 2.18 -1.10 2.24
N TYR A 38 3.08 -1.30 3.21
CA TYR A 38 3.87 -0.22 3.80
C TYR A 38 4.55 0.62 2.72
N HIS A 39 5.21 -0.01 1.74
CA HIS A 39 5.84 0.72 0.65
C HIS A 39 4.84 1.16 -0.42
N GLY A 40 3.92 0.27 -0.82
CA GLY A 40 3.01 0.51 -1.95
C GLY A 40 1.98 1.60 -1.71
N PHE A 41 1.62 1.86 -0.45
CA PHE A 41 0.70 2.93 -0.06
C PHE A 41 1.38 4.09 0.68
N SER A 42 2.72 4.10 0.77
CA SER A 42 3.47 5.16 1.47
C SER A 42 3.18 6.55 0.90
N SER A 43 3.10 6.67 -0.43
CA SER A 43 2.85 7.91 -1.16
C SER A 43 1.68 7.74 -2.13
N ILE A 44 0.57 8.41 -1.86
CA ILE A 44 -0.65 8.34 -2.67
C ILE A 44 -0.78 9.63 -3.49
N LYS A 45 -0.98 9.50 -4.80
CA LYS A 45 -1.28 10.63 -5.70
C LYS A 45 -2.74 10.57 -6.10
N LEU A 46 -3.52 11.57 -5.67
CA LEU A 46 -4.94 11.70 -6.00
C LEU A 46 -5.10 12.49 -7.29
N VAL A 47 -5.20 11.79 -8.42
CA VAL A 47 -5.40 12.45 -9.72
C VAL A 47 -6.85 12.91 -9.86
N ARG A 48 -7.03 14.16 -10.31
CA ARG A 48 -8.35 14.72 -10.61
C ARG A 48 -9.06 13.89 -11.69
N SER A 49 -10.21 13.34 -11.35
CA SER A 49 -11.09 12.68 -12.31
C SER A 49 -12.16 13.66 -12.78
N ARG A 50 -12.50 13.64 -14.08
CA ARG A 50 -13.54 14.53 -14.66
C ARG A 50 -14.93 14.32 -14.05
N ASN A 51 -15.19 13.11 -13.53
CA ASN A 51 -16.53 12.69 -13.10
C ASN A 51 -16.63 12.39 -11.60
N LEU A 52 -15.54 12.56 -10.83
CA LEU A 52 -15.52 12.21 -9.41
C LEU A 52 -14.70 13.23 -8.62
N ASP A 53 -15.21 13.55 -7.43
CA ASP A 53 -14.43 14.21 -6.40
C ASP A 53 -13.50 13.16 -5.76
N THR A 54 -12.35 12.94 -6.39
CA THR A 54 -11.37 11.90 -6.00
C THR A 54 -10.99 12.01 -4.52
N VAL A 55 -10.94 13.23 -3.97
CA VAL A 55 -10.63 13.46 -2.55
C VAL A 55 -11.76 12.95 -1.66
N LYS A 56 -13.01 13.30 -1.94
CA LYS A 56 -14.16 12.79 -1.17
C LYS A 56 -14.27 11.26 -1.26
N SER A 57 -14.09 10.68 -2.44
CA SER A 57 -14.10 9.23 -2.61
C SER A 57 -13.01 8.55 -1.80
N PHE A 58 -11.80 9.13 -1.77
CA PHE A 58 -10.71 8.62 -0.97
C PHE A 58 -11.01 8.72 0.53
N LEU A 59 -11.49 9.87 1.02
CA LEU A 59 -11.89 10.05 2.42
C LEU A 59 -12.94 9.03 2.85
N HIS A 60 -13.95 8.78 2.00
CA HIS A 60 -14.99 7.78 2.28
C HIS A 60 -14.42 6.36 2.45
N ILE A 61 -13.36 6.00 1.71
CA ILE A 61 -12.67 4.72 1.87
C ILE A 61 -11.95 4.66 3.23
N LEU A 62 -11.32 5.76 3.65
CA LEU A 62 -10.59 5.82 4.93
C LEU A 62 -11.52 5.76 6.15
N GLU A 63 -12.76 6.23 6.01
CA GLU A 63 -13.78 6.15 7.06
C GLU A 63 -14.33 4.73 7.26
N SER A 64 -14.08 3.82 6.31
CA SER A 64 -14.57 2.44 6.42
C SER A 64 -13.87 1.68 7.56
N PRO A 65 -14.61 0.99 8.45
CA PRO A 65 -14.01 0.18 9.52
C PRO A 65 -13.24 -1.04 8.99
N LEU A 66 -13.39 -1.37 7.70
CA LEU A 66 -12.72 -2.48 7.04
C LEU A 66 -11.42 -2.06 6.34
N VAL A 67 -11.11 -0.75 6.31
CA VAL A 67 -9.93 -0.26 5.63
C VAL A 67 -8.67 -0.71 6.38
N THR A 68 -7.75 -1.32 5.66
CA THR A 68 -6.53 -1.91 6.23
C THR A 68 -5.26 -1.27 5.67
N ILE A 69 -5.40 -0.21 4.87
CA ILE A 69 -4.28 0.52 4.26
C ILE A 69 -3.96 1.82 5.01
N VAL A 70 -4.85 2.31 5.88
CA VAL A 70 -4.66 3.57 6.63
C VAL A 70 -3.31 3.64 7.34
N PRO A 71 -2.84 2.60 8.08
CA PRO A 71 -1.53 2.66 8.74
C PRO A 71 -0.34 2.75 7.79
N SER A 72 -0.54 2.46 6.50
CA SER A 72 0.51 2.48 5.48
C SER A 72 0.57 3.81 4.71
N VAL A 73 -0.44 4.69 4.86
CA VAL A 73 -0.47 6.00 4.19
C VAL A 73 0.40 6.99 4.97
N ARG A 74 1.42 7.54 4.32
CA ARG A 74 2.33 8.55 4.93
C ARG A 74 2.18 9.92 4.29
N GLU A 75 2.04 9.94 2.96
CA GLU A 75 1.96 11.15 2.17
C GLU A 75 0.81 11.06 1.17
N VAL A 76 0.04 12.14 1.07
CA VAL A 76 -1.03 12.29 0.07
C VAL A 76 -0.78 13.55 -0.74
N HIS A 77 -0.69 13.38 -2.04
CA HIS A 77 -0.45 14.44 -3.03
C HIS A 77 -1.70 14.63 -3.88
N LEU A 78 -1.97 15.88 -4.27
CA LEU A 78 -3.10 16.29 -5.11
C LEU A 78 -2.66 16.59 -6.55
#